data_AF-X8CPB3-F1
#
_entry.id   AF-X8CPB3-F1
#
_cell.length_a   1.000
_cell.length_b   1.000
_cell.length_c   1.000
_cell.angle_alpha   90.00
_cell.angle_beta   90.00
_cell.angle_gamma   90.00
#
_symmetry.space_group_name_H-M   'P 1'
#
loop_
_entity.id
_entity.type
_entity.pdbx_description
1 polymer ?
#
loop_
_entity_poly.entity_id
_entity_poly.type
_entity_poly.pdbx_seq_one_letter_code
_entity_poly.pdbx_strand_id
1 'polypeptide(L)'
;MALTVALLLLAVVLGFAVARPRGWPEALAAIPAALVLVGIGAVSVQQAATEIADLSEVVAFLGAVLVLAKLCDDEGLFEAAGAAIARGRVGSGTLLRRVFAIASGITAVLSLDAAVVLLTPVVLAAVRRQRTRVRPYAYATAHLANGASLLLPVSNLTNLLAFHTADISFTKFTLVMALPWLGAVATLYVVFRWFFAKDLRVQPNPEQRGAPPRPPVFVLVVVALTLAGFAVAQSVGVAPAWVALCGAAALAARSLRRRHTSVSEIVRSANVSFLVFMLALGSWCGRSCWAGWTGRCRRCCRRARACPPCWRSPRSRPCWPTSSTTCPPPWCCCRWSPRPGRWRCWRC
;
A
#
# COMPACT_ATOMS: atom_id res chain seq x y z
N MET A 1 -28.71 6.39 1.14
CA MET A 1 -28.39 7.28 0.01
C MET A 1 -26.95 7.79 0.08
N ALA A 2 -26.56 8.53 1.13
CA ALA A 2 -25.20 9.08 1.28
C ALA A 2 -24.05 8.06 1.09
N LEU A 3 -24.14 6.87 1.72
CA LEU A 3 -23.13 5.82 1.55
C LEU A 3 -22.99 5.34 0.10
N THR A 4 -24.11 5.20 -0.62
CA THR A 4 -24.11 4.77 -2.02
C THR A 4 -23.45 5.82 -2.91
N VAL A 5 -23.76 7.10 -2.68
CA VAL A 5 -23.12 8.22 -3.38
C VAL A 5 -21.62 8.25 -3.10
N ALA A 6 -21.20 8.10 -1.85
CA ALA A 6 -19.78 8.05 -1.48
C ALA A 6 -19.04 6.88 -2.15
N LEU A 7 -19.62 5.67 -2.17
CA LEU A 7 -19.01 4.52 -2.83
C LEU A 7 -18.93 4.69 -4.36
N LEU A 8 -19.96 5.27 -4.97
CA LEU A 8 -19.96 5.55 -6.41
C LEU A 8 -18.91 6.60 -6.78
N LEU A 9 -18.87 7.71 -6.04
CA LEU A 9 -17.83 8.73 -6.23
C LEU A 9 -16.44 8.13 -6.02
N LEU A 10 -16.27 7.19 -5.08
CA LEU A 10 -14.97 6.60 -4.79
C LEU A 10 -14.55 5.72 -5.96
N ALA A 11 -15.47 4.91 -6.47
CA ALA A 11 -15.24 4.11 -7.66
C ALA A 11 -14.88 4.98 -8.88
N VAL A 12 -15.56 6.12 -9.07
CA VAL A 12 -15.26 7.07 -10.15
C VAL A 12 -13.87 7.67 -9.99
N VAL A 13 -13.52 8.16 -8.79
CA VAL A 13 -12.21 8.77 -8.53
C VAL A 13 -11.08 7.75 -8.67
N LEU A 14 -11.24 6.54 -8.13
CA LEU A 14 -10.26 5.46 -8.31
C LEU A 14 -10.15 5.04 -9.77
N GLY A 15 -11.27 4.91 -10.47
CA GLY A 15 -11.30 4.60 -11.91
C GLY A 15 -10.58 5.67 -12.73
N PHE A 16 -10.82 6.95 -12.43
CA PHE A 16 -10.13 8.08 -13.05
C PHE A 16 -8.63 8.08 -12.76
N ALA A 17 -8.23 7.85 -11.51
CA ALA A 17 -6.83 7.80 -11.09
C ALA A 17 -6.07 6.64 -11.76
N VAL A 18 -6.73 5.49 -11.97
CA VAL A 18 -6.14 4.33 -12.66
C VAL A 18 -6.10 4.54 -14.18
N ALA A 19 -7.16 5.08 -14.78
CA ALA A 19 -7.25 5.28 -16.22
C ALA A 19 -6.39 6.46 -16.71
N ARG A 20 -6.13 7.45 -15.85
CA ARG A 20 -5.47 8.74 -16.17
C ARG A 20 -5.84 9.26 -17.57
N PRO A 21 -7.11 9.55 -17.86
CA PRO A 21 -7.54 9.96 -19.19
C PRO A 21 -6.76 11.22 -19.58
N ARG A 22 -5.99 11.13 -20.67
CA ARG A 22 -5.18 12.24 -21.23
C ARG A 22 -4.12 12.83 -20.27
N GLY A 23 -3.70 12.09 -19.24
CA GLY A 23 -2.68 12.55 -18.28
C GLY A 23 -3.16 13.67 -17.34
N TRP A 24 -4.48 13.83 -17.19
CA TRP A 24 -5.04 14.85 -16.31
C TRP A 24 -4.68 14.60 -14.83
N PRO A 25 -4.49 15.68 -14.04
CA PRO A 25 -4.22 15.56 -12.61
C PRO A 25 -5.38 14.87 -11.88
N GLU A 26 -5.05 13.91 -11.02
CA GLU A 26 -6.02 13.11 -10.26
C GLU A 26 -6.87 13.97 -9.33
N ALA A 27 -6.33 15.12 -8.89
CA ALA A 27 -7.03 16.12 -8.11
C ALA A 27 -8.29 16.65 -8.81
N LEU A 28 -8.34 16.65 -10.15
CA LEU A 28 -9.53 17.10 -10.90
C LEU A 28 -10.74 16.20 -10.68
N ALA A 29 -10.55 14.93 -10.37
CA ALA A 29 -11.65 14.05 -10.02
C ALA A 29 -11.93 14.06 -8.50
N ALA A 30 -10.88 14.08 -7.68
CA ALA A 30 -11.03 13.95 -6.23
C ALA A 30 -11.59 15.21 -5.56
N ILE A 31 -11.19 16.41 -5.98
CA ILE A 31 -11.67 17.66 -5.37
C ILE A 31 -13.18 17.85 -5.59
N PRO A 32 -13.73 17.77 -6.82
CA PRO A 32 -15.17 17.93 -7.01
C PRO A 32 -15.98 16.85 -6.27
N ALA A 33 -15.50 15.62 -6.25
CA ALA A 33 -16.17 14.55 -5.52
C ALA A 33 -16.16 14.79 -3.99
N ALA A 34 -15.07 15.31 -3.42
CA ALA A 34 -15.04 15.74 -2.02
C ALA A 34 -16.03 16.88 -1.75
N LEU A 35 -16.07 17.89 -2.63
CA LEU A 35 -17.00 19.02 -2.52
C LEU A 35 -18.46 18.58 -2.62
N VAL A 36 -18.79 17.62 -3.50
CA VAL A 36 -20.13 17.05 -3.60
C VAL A 36 -20.52 16.36 -2.28
N LEU A 37 -19.62 15.58 -1.67
CA LEU A 37 -19.88 14.91 -0.40
C LEU A 37 -20.14 15.88 0.76
N VAL A 38 -19.40 16.98 0.80
CA VAL A 38 -19.63 18.06 1.77
C VAL A 38 -20.95 18.79 1.47
N GLY A 39 -21.22 19.10 0.19
CA GLY A 39 -22.42 19.82 -0.24
C GLY A 39 -23.73 19.07 0.04
N ILE A 40 -23.73 17.74 -0.07
CA ILE A 40 -24.90 16.90 0.28
C ILE A 40 -25.00 16.60 1.79
N GLY A 41 -24.09 17.13 2.61
CA GLY A 41 -24.05 16.90 4.05
C GLY A 41 -23.67 15.46 4.46
N ALA A 42 -23.07 14.67 3.55
CA ALA A 42 -22.63 13.31 3.86
C ALA A 42 -21.39 13.30 4.77
N VAL A 43 -20.59 14.37 4.71
CA VAL A 43 -19.42 14.65 5.56
C VAL A 43 -19.51 16.10 5.99
N SER A 44 -19.35 16.39 7.30
CA SER A 44 -19.29 17.78 7.75
C SER A 44 -17.93 18.42 7.45
N VAL A 45 -17.91 19.76 7.30
CA VAL A 45 -16.65 20.50 7.07
C VAL A 45 -15.66 20.25 8.20
N GLN A 46 -16.14 20.21 9.45
CA GLN A 46 -15.31 19.93 10.62
C GLN A 46 -14.71 18.53 10.57
N GLN A 47 -15.50 17.51 10.19
CA GLN A 47 -15.00 16.14 10.03
C GLN A 47 -13.96 16.07 8.92
N ALA A 48 -14.23 16.68 7.77
CA ALA A 48 -13.27 16.73 6.67
C ALA A 48 -11.96 17.40 7.10
N ALA A 49 -12.03 18.51 7.84
CA ALA A 49 -10.86 19.21 8.33
C ALA A 49 -10.04 18.38 9.33
N THR A 50 -10.69 17.65 10.25
CA THR A 50 -10.00 16.75 11.18
C THR A 50 -9.29 15.62 10.45
N GLU A 51 -9.95 14.95 9.52
CA GLU A 51 -9.34 13.85 8.75
C GLU A 51 -8.19 14.36 7.85
N ILE A 52 -8.31 15.57 7.29
CA ILE A 52 -7.22 16.23 6.55
C ILE A 52 -6.04 16.53 7.47
N ALA A 53 -6.28 17.01 8.69
CA ALA A 53 -5.22 17.27 9.67
C ALA A 53 -4.50 15.97 10.05
N ASP A 54 -5.23 14.88 10.31
CA ASP A 54 -4.65 13.57 10.64
C ASP A 54 -3.80 13.02 9.50
N LEU A 55 -4.20 13.24 8.25
CA LEU A 55 -3.45 12.77 7.07
C LEU A 55 -2.34 13.73 6.62
N SER A 56 -2.35 14.98 7.10
CA SER A 56 -1.39 16.00 6.68
C SER A 56 0.05 15.59 6.97
N GLU A 57 0.29 14.89 8.07
CA GLU A 57 1.62 14.41 8.45
C GLU A 57 2.14 13.35 7.46
N VAL A 58 1.30 12.39 7.09
CA VAL A 58 1.64 11.32 6.13
C VAL A 58 1.85 11.90 4.72
N VAL A 59 1.00 12.85 4.32
CA VAL A 59 1.12 13.52 3.02
C VAL A 59 2.37 14.42 2.97
N ALA A 60 2.69 15.12 4.06
CA ALA A 60 3.91 15.91 4.17
C ALA A 60 5.17 15.04 4.10
N PHE A 61 5.16 13.88 4.78
CA PHE A 61 6.21 12.88 4.66
C PHE A 61 6.39 12.42 3.21
N LEU A 62 5.30 12.06 2.54
CA LEU A 62 5.32 11.62 1.14
C LEU A 62 5.90 12.71 0.22
N GLY A 63 5.46 13.96 0.38
CA GLY A 63 6.00 15.10 -0.38
C GLY A 63 7.51 15.27 -0.15
N ALA A 64 7.97 15.22 1.10
CA ALA A 64 9.38 15.36 1.45
C ALA A 64 10.24 14.22 0.86
N VAL A 65 9.76 12.98 0.91
CA VAL A 65 10.50 11.84 0.34
C VAL A 65 10.48 11.86 -1.19
N LEU A 66 9.41 12.34 -1.84
CA LEU A 66 9.40 12.53 -3.31
C LEU A 66 10.46 13.54 -3.74
N VAL A 67 10.59 14.66 -3.01
CA VAL A 67 11.66 15.64 -3.23
C VAL A 67 13.04 15.02 -2.98
N LEU A 68 13.22 14.32 -1.86
CA LEU A 68 14.47 13.62 -1.54
C LEU A 68 14.84 12.64 -2.65
N ALA A 69 13.89 11.85 -3.14
CA ALA A 69 14.09 10.88 -4.20
C ALA A 69 14.51 11.54 -5.51
N LYS A 70 13.88 12.66 -5.90
CA LYS A 70 14.29 13.43 -7.09
C LYS A 70 15.74 13.93 -6.96
N LEU A 71 16.11 14.50 -5.81
CA LEU A 71 17.47 14.98 -5.57
C LEU A 71 18.50 13.83 -5.57
N CYS A 72 18.13 12.66 -5.05
CA CYS A 72 18.95 11.46 -5.13
C CYS A 72 19.15 10.98 -6.57
N ASP A 73 18.09 11.05 -7.39
CA ASP A 73 18.13 10.69 -8.80
C ASP A 73 19.02 11.65 -9.60
N ASP A 74 18.92 12.95 -9.35
CA ASP A 74 19.73 14.00 -10.00
C ASP A 74 21.22 13.87 -9.69
N GLU A 75 21.58 13.39 -8.49
CA GLU A 75 22.97 13.06 -8.15
C GLU A 75 23.40 11.64 -8.59
N GLY A 76 22.52 10.87 -9.24
CA GLY A 76 22.82 9.55 -9.82
C GLY A 76 22.88 8.41 -8.81
N LEU A 77 22.32 8.58 -7.60
CA LEU A 77 22.31 7.54 -6.56
C LEU A 77 21.60 6.28 -7.03
N PHE A 78 20.43 6.43 -7.65
CA PHE A 78 19.61 5.30 -8.08
C PHE A 78 20.24 4.51 -9.22
N GLU A 79 20.95 5.18 -10.13
CA GLU A 79 21.75 4.51 -11.16
C GLU A 79 22.92 3.73 -10.56
N ALA A 80 23.61 4.27 -9.55
CA ALA A 80 24.67 3.55 -8.84
C ALA A 80 24.13 2.33 -8.06
N ALA A 81 23.01 2.49 -7.35
CA ALA A 81 22.34 1.40 -6.63
C ALA A 81 21.81 0.34 -7.60
N GLY A 82 21.17 0.76 -8.70
CA GLY A 82 20.67 -0.14 -9.74
C GLY A 82 21.80 -0.91 -10.43
N ALA A 83 22.92 -0.26 -10.72
CA ALA A 83 24.13 -0.91 -11.20
C ALA A 83 24.64 -1.96 -10.19
N ALA A 84 24.64 -1.64 -8.90
CA ALA A 84 25.06 -2.55 -7.84
C ALA A 84 24.19 -3.82 -7.78
N ILE A 85 22.87 -3.68 -7.90
CA ILE A 85 21.91 -4.80 -7.96
C ILE A 85 22.13 -5.64 -9.23
N ALA A 86 22.42 -4.96 -10.35
CA ALA A 86 22.66 -5.56 -11.66
C ALA A 86 24.09 -6.08 -11.90
N ARG A 87 24.98 -6.05 -10.88
CA ARG A 87 26.37 -6.49 -11.02
C ARG A 87 26.49 -7.97 -11.41
N GLY A 88 27.40 -8.27 -12.33
CA GLY A 88 27.68 -9.62 -12.83
C GLY A 88 26.70 -10.08 -13.93
N ARG A 89 26.88 -11.29 -14.46
CA ARG A 89 25.94 -11.87 -15.46
C ARG A 89 24.65 -12.32 -14.76
N VAL A 90 23.76 -11.38 -14.50
CA VAL A 90 22.44 -11.63 -13.92
C VAL A 90 21.45 -11.87 -15.06
N GLY A 91 20.75 -13.01 -15.07
CA GLY A 91 19.56 -13.22 -15.90
C GLY A 91 18.31 -12.65 -15.23
N SER A 92 17.20 -12.49 -15.97
CA SER A 92 15.97 -11.86 -15.48
C SER A 92 15.39 -12.49 -14.21
N GLY A 93 15.44 -13.82 -14.09
CA GLY A 93 15.03 -14.53 -12.88
C GLY A 93 15.96 -14.34 -11.68
N THR A 94 17.27 -14.18 -11.90
CA THR A 94 18.22 -13.87 -10.82
C THR A 94 18.10 -12.42 -10.38
N LEU A 95 17.83 -11.49 -11.31
CA LEU A 95 17.52 -10.11 -10.97
C LEU A 95 16.27 -10.04 -10.08
N LEU A 96 15.24 -10.81 -10.43
CA LEU A 96 13.99 -10.84 -9.64
C LEU A 96 14.27 -11.32 -8.22
N ARG A 97 15.05 -12.40 -8.05
CA ARG A 97 15.47 -12.89 -6.73
C ARG A 97 16.21 -11.82 -5.92
N ARG A 98 17.16 -11.10 -6.53
CA ARG A 98 17.89 -10.03 -5.85
C ARG A 98 16.97 -8.90 -5.43
N VAL A 99 16.08 -8.46 -6.31
CA VAL A 99 15.08 -7.44 -6.00
C VAL A 99 14.20 -7.91 -4.85
N PHE A 100 13.71 -9.15 -4.86
CA PHE A 100 12.91 -9.71 -3.77
C PHE A 100 13.67 -9.74 -2.45
N ALA A 101 14.91 -10.22 -2.43
CA ALA A 101 15.72 -10.30 -1.21
C ALA A 101 16.00 -8.90 -0.63
N ILE A 102 16.46 -7.97 -1.47
CA ILE A 102 16.80 -6.60 -1.07
C ILE A 102 15.54 -5.84 -0.62
N ALA A 103 14.48 -5.87 -1.42
CA ALA A 103 13.24 -5.19 -1.10
C ALA A 103 12.60 -5.76 0.17
N SER A 104 12.59 -7.08 0.35
CA SER A 104 12.03 -7.69 1.57
C SER A 104 12.83 -7.34 2.81
N GLY A 105 14.17 -7.35 2.72
CA GLY A 105 15.04 -6.99 3.85
C GLY A 105 14.90 -5.51 4.24
N ILE A 106 14.88 -4.61 3.25
CA ILE A 106 14.69 -3.17 3.51
C ILE A 106 13.30 -2.90 4.07
N THR A 107 12.25 -3.46 3.46
CA THR A 107 10.86 -3.25 3.91
C THR A 107 10.57 -3.89 5.26
N ALA A 108 11.29 -4.96 5.63
CA ALA A 108 11.13 -5.56 6.95
C ALA A 108 11.51 -4.59 8.08
N VAL A 109 12.48 -3.69 7.84
CA VAL A 109 12.99 -2.73 8.83
C VAL A 109 12.39 -1.33 8.65
N LEU A 110 12.11 -0.95 7.41
CA LEU A 110 11.62 0.36 7.05
C LEU A 110 10.09 0.39 7.00
N SER A 111 9.49 1.57 7.20
CA SER A 111 8.05 1.71 6.98
C SER A 111 7.69 1.42 5.51
N LEU A 112 6.51 0.84 5.29
CA LEU A 112 5.95 0.62 3.95
C LEU A 112 6.07 1.87 3.06
N ASP A 113 5.71 3.04 3.59
CA ASP A 113 5.69 4.31 2.84
C ASP A 113 7.09 4.72 2.39
N ALA A 114 8.08 4.60 3.27
CA ALA A 114 9.47 4.87 2.92
C ALA A 114 10.01 3.82 1.93
N ALA A 115 9.66 2.55 2.12
CA ALA A 115 10.15 1.45 1.29
C ALA A 115 9.67 1.57 -0.15
N VAL A 116 8.38 1.85 -0.38
CA VAL A 116 7.85 1.96 -1.75
C VAL A 116 8.45 3.14 -2.50
N VAL A 117 8.65 4.29 -1.84
CA VAL A 117 9.19 5.50 -2.50
C VAL A 117 10.67 5.36 -2.81
N LEU A 118 11.46 4.69 -1.96
CA LEU A 118 12.90 4.54 -2.17
C LEU A 118 13.25 3.35 -3.08
N LEU A 119 12.57 2.21 -2.92
CA LEU A 119 12.90 1.00 -3.68
C LEU A 119 12.47 1.08 -5.15
N THR A 120 11.34 1.73 -5.42
CA THR A 120 10.79 1.82 -6.78
C THR A 120 11.78 2.45 -7.76
N PRO A 121 12.32 3.67 -7.56
CA PRO A 121 13.24 4.28 -8.52
C PRO A 121 14.55 3.49 -8.65
N VAL A 122 15.09 2.93 -7.55
CA VAL A 122 16.30 2.08 -7.58
C VAL A 122 16.09 0.83 -8.45
N VAL A 123 14.94 0.17 -8.32
CA VAL A 123 14.61 -1.01 -9.12
C VAL A 123 14.35 -0.64 -10.58
N LEU A 124 13.69 0.50 -10.84
CA LEU A 124 13.50 1.00 -12.20
C LEU A 124 14.85 1.29 -12.89
N ALA A 125 15.80 1.91 -12.19
CA ALA A 125 17.16 2.12 -12.69
C ALA A 125 17.86 0.78 -12.99
N ALA A 126 17.77 -0.19 -12.07
CA ALA A 126 18.34 -1.53 -12.28
C ALA A 126 17.77 -2.23 -13.54
N VAL A 127 16.47 -2.11 -13.76
CA VAL A 127 15.78 -2.71 -14.91
C VAL A 127 16.11 -2.00 -16.21
N ARG A 128 16.12 -0.66 -16.22
CA ARG A 128 16.54 0.14 -17.39
C ARG A 128 17.94 -0.25 -17.84
N ARG A 129 18.86 -0.41 -16.89
CA ARG A 129 20.24 -0.82 -17.14
C ARG A 129 20.35 -2.25 -17.69
N GLN A 130 19.46 -3.15 -17.31
CA GLN A 130 19.41 -4.52 -17.85
C GLN A 130 18.53 -4.67 -19.10
N ARG A 131 17.81 -3.61 -19.49
CA ARG A 131 16.86 -3.60 -20.61
C ARG A 131 15.85 -4.74 -20.57
N THR A 132 15.41 -5.11 -19.37
CA THR A 132 14.36 -6.11 -19.18
C THR A 132 12.99 -5.43 -19.11
N ARG A 133 11.92 -6.23 -19.16
CA ARG A 133 10.56 -5.71 -18.98
C ARG A 133 10.41 -5.13 -17.58
N VAL A 134 9.93 -3.90 -17.48
CA VAL A 134 9.76 -3.15 -16.21
C VAL A 134 8.71 -3.77 -15.29
N ARG A 135 7.62 -4.27 -15.89
CA ARG A 135 6.41 -4.71 -15.18
C ARG A 135 6.69 -5.64 -13.98
N PRO A 136 7.39 -6.77 -14.11
CA PRO A 136 7.54 -7.73 -13.00
C PRO A 136 8.22 -7.11 -11.78
N TYR A 137 9.19 -6.23 -12.01
CA TYR A 137 10.00 -5.65 -10.96
C TYR A 137 9.30 -4.46 -10.29
N ALA A 138 8.61 -3.62 -11.06
CA ALA A 138 7.83 -2.49 -10.53
C ALA A 138 6.62 -2.97 -9.70
N TYR A 139 5.92 -4.01 -10.17
CA TYR A 139 4.86 -4.62 -9.36
C TYR A 139 5.43 -5.30 -8.11
N ALA A 140 6.63 -5.89 -8.20
CA ALA A 140 7.24 -6.56 -7.07
C ALA A 140 7.60 -5.57 -5.96
N THR A 141 8.16 -4.40 -6.28
CA THR A 141 8.45 -3.38 -5.25
C THR A 141 7.19 -2.92 -4.55
N ALA A 142 6.11 -2.65 -5.28
CA ALA A 142 4.84 -2.24 -4.69
C ALA A 142 4.22 -3.33 -3.79
N HIS A 143 4.22 -4.59 -4.23
CA HIS A 143 3.65 -5.69 -3.44
C HIS A 143 4.52 -6.06 -2.23
N LEU A 144 5.84 -6.03 -2.39
CA LEU A 144 6.78 -6.31 -1.31
C LEU A 144 6.77 -5.20 -0.27
N ALA A 145 6.65 -3.94 -0.68
CA ALA A 145 6.53 -2.82 0.26
C ALA A 145 5.40 -3.09 1.28
N ASN A 146 4.29 -3.67 0.83
CA ASN A 146 3.21 -4.08 1.73
C ASN A 146 3.50 -5.42 2.42
N GLY A 147 3.70 -6.49 1.64
CA GLY A 147 3.82 -7.86 2.18
C GLY A 147 5.02 -8.09 3.09
N ALA A 148 6.17 -7.46 2.80
CA ALA A 148 7.37 -7.60 3.62
C ALA A 148 7.40 -6.65 4.83
N SER A 149 6.48 -5.69 4.92
CA SER A 149 6.35 -4.81 6.10
C SER A 149 5.72 -5.52 7.32
N LEU A 150 5.30 -6.78 7.17
CA LEU A 150 4.65 -7.58 8.23
C LEU A 150 5.57 -7.95 9.40
N LEU A 151 6.90 -7.97 9.20
CA LEU A 151 7.81 -8.58 10.16
C LEU A 151 7.87 -7.84 11.49
N LEU A 152 8.04 -6.52 11.45
CA LEU A 152 8.23 -5.69 12.64
C LEU A 152 6.97 -4.85 12.92
N PRO A 153 6.67 -4.56 14.20
CA PRO A 153 5.60 -3.63 14.57
C PRO A 153 5.77 -2.27 13.90
N VAL A 154 6.98 -1.73 13.90
CA VAL A 154 7.32 -0.37 13.45
C VAL A 154 7.18 -0.21 11.93
N SER A 155 7.27 -1.28 11.16
CA SER A 155 7.27 -1.20 9.69
C SER A 155 5.89 -0.92 9.07
N ASN A 156 4.82 -1.02 9.85
CA ASN A 156 3.46 -0.76 9.38
C ASN A 156 2.56 -0.31 10.54
N LEU A 157 1.80 0.78 10.37
CA LEU A 157 0.85 1.26 11.37
C LEU A 157 -0.17 0.19 11.80
N THR A 158 -0.59 -0.67 10.88
CA THR A 158 -1.51 -1.79 11.17
C THR A 158 -0.87 -2.79 12.13
N ASN A 159 0.45 -3.01 12.00
CA ASN A 159 1.19 -3.87 12.91
C ASN A 159 1.35 -3.21 14.28
N LEU A 160 1.59 -1.88 14.35
CA LEU A 160 1.59 -1.13 15.61
C LEU A 160 0.25 -1.24 16.34
N LEU A 161 -0.87 -1.08 15.62
CA LEU A 161 -2.20 -1.25 16.20
C LEU A 161 -2.40 -2.67 16.74
N ALA A 162 -2.03 -3.68 15.95
CA ALA A 162 -2.09 -5.07 16.39
C ALA A 162 -1.21 -5.32 17.62
N PHE A 163 0.02 -4.80 17.63
CA PHE A 163 0.99 -4.89 18.72
C PHE A 163 0.44 -4.29 20.03
N HIS A 164 -0.11 -3.08 19.97
CA HIS A 164 -0.72 -2.43 21.14
C HIS A 164 -1.95 -3.17 21.66
N THR A 165 -2.75 -3.78 20.78
CA THR A 165 -3.91 -4.59 21.22
C THR A 165 -3.54 -5.96 21.75
N ALA A 166 -2.44 -6.54 21.27
CA ALA A 166 -1.98 -7.86 21.66
C ALA A 166 -1.19 -7.87 22.97
N ASP A 167 -0.68 -6.71 23.39
CA ASP A 167 0.10 -6.51 24.63
C ASP A 167 1.25 -7.52 24.78
N ILE A 168 1.97 -7.76 23.67
CA ILE A 168 3.12 -8.66 23.62
C ILE A 168 4.42 -7.88 23.48
N SER A 169 5.54 -8.46 23.88
CA SER A 169 6.85 -7.84 23.68
C SER A 169 7.23 -7.77 22.19
N PHE A 170 8.06 -6.78 21.83
CA PHE A 170 8.54 -6.58 20.45
C PHE A 170 9.15 -7.87 19.86
N THR A 171 10.02 -8.54 20.62
CA THR A 171 10.66 -9.79 20.20
C THR A 171 9.63 -10.90 19.96
N LYS A 172 8.62 -11.01 20.83
CA LYS A 172 7.57 -12.02 20.69
C LYS A 172 6.71 -11.75 19.45
N PHE A 173 6.36 -10.49 19.17
CA PHE A 173 5.66 -10.12 17.94
C PHE A 173 6.46 -10.53 16.71
N THR A 174 7.74 -10.13 16.65
CA THR A 174 8.62 -10.42 15.51
C THR A 174 8.78 -11.92 15.27
N LEU A 175 8.95 -12.72 16.34
CA LEU A 175 9.06 -14.17 16.23
C LEU A 175 7.76 -14.82 15.72
N VAL A 176 6.59 -14.36 16.20
CA VAL A 176 5.29 -14.86 15.75
C VAL A 176 5.02 -14.45 14.29
N MET A 177 5.44 -13.25 13.88
CA MET A 177 5.25 -12.74 12.52
C MET A 177 6.30 -13.20 11.51
N ALA A 178 7.43 -13.76 11.95
CA ALA A 178 8.48 -14.25 11.06
C ALA A 178 7.98 -15.31 10.07
N LEU A 179 7.17 -16.27 10.53
CA LEU A 179 6.63 -17.33 9.67
C LEU A 179 5.57 -16.78 8.68
N PRO A 180 4.56 -16.00 9.09
CA PRO A 180 3.68 -15.28 8.17
C PRO A 180 4.43 -14.41 7.15
N TRP A 181 5.48 -13.71 7.58
CA TRP A 181 6.31 -12.88 6.71
C TRP A 181 7.05 -13.70 5.64
N LEU A 182 7.71 -14.79 6.04
CA LEU A 182 8.35 -15.72 5.11
C LEU A 182 7.33 -16.30 4.13
N GLY A 183 6.15 -16.71 4.62
CA GLY A 183 5.06 -17.23 3.80
C GLY A 183 4.56 -16.20 2.78
N ALA A 184 4.38 -14.94 3.19
CA ALA A 184 3.95 -13.85 2.32
C ALA A 184 4.99 -13.56 1.24
N VAL A 185 6.27 -13.39 1.61
CA VAL A 185 7.37 -13.12 0.67
C VAL A 185 7.55 -14.28 -0.31
N ALA A 186 7.53 -15.53 0.18
CA ALA A 186 7.65 -16.72 -0.67
C ALA A 186 6.46 -16.86 -1.63
N THR A 187 5.23 -16.65 -1.15
CA THR A 187 4.03 -16.71 -1.98
C THR A 187 4.07 -15.64 -3.07
N LEU A 188 4.39 -14.39 -2.72
CA LEU A 188 4.58 -13.32 -3.68
C LEU A 188 5.65 -13.69 -4.72
N TYR A 189 6.78 -14.23 -4.28
CA TYR A 189 7.84 -14.63 -5.20
C TYR A 189 7.40 -15.72 -6.18
N VAL A 190 6.71 -16.76 -5.69
CA VAL A 190 6.19 -17.85 -6.54
C VAL A 190 5.16 -17.34 -7.53
N VAL A 191 4.18 -16.56 -7.05
CA VAL A 191 3.14 -15.96 -7.90
C VAL A 191 3.76 -15.08 -8.98
N PHE A 192 4.73 -14.22 -8.63
CA PHE A 192 5.41 -13.38 -9.61
C PHE A 192 6.22 -14.18 -10.62
N ARG A 193 6.91 -15.23 -10.18
CA ARG A 193 7.68 -16.10 -11.06
C ARG A 193 6.79 -16.85 -12.05
N TRP A 194 5.58 -17.24 -11.63
CA TRP A 194 4.61 -17.92 -12.49
C TRP A 194 3.87 -16.94 -13.42
N PHE A 195 3.29 -15.87 -12.87
CA PHE A 195 2.51 -14.89 -13.61
C PHE A 195 3.36 -14.14 -14.64
N PHE A 196 4.59 -13.73 -14.27
CA PHE A 196 5.51 -13.04 -15.16
C PHE A 196 6.50 -13.99 -15.85
N ALA A 197 6.24 -15.31 -15.88
CA ALA A 197 7.15 -16.29 -16.51
C ALA A 197 7.50 -15.92 -17.95
N LYS A 198 6.55 -15.39 -18.73
CA LYS A 198 6.77 -14.93 -20.11
C LYS A 198 7.69 -13.70 -20.17
N ASP A 199 7.53 -12.76 -19.25
CA ASP A 199 8.33 -11.55 -19.19
C ASP A 199 9.77 -11.83 -18.72
N LEU A 200 9.93 -12.83 -17.84
CA LEU A 200 11.22 -13.26 -17.29
C LEU A 200 12.04 -14.14 -18.24
N ARG A 201 11.46 -14.62 -19.35
CA ARG A 201 12.20 -15.32 -20.42
C ARG A 201 13.07 -14.38 -21.25
N VAL A 202 12.73 -13.09 -21.29
CA VAL A 202 13.55 -12.08 -21.98
C VAL A 202 14.85 -11.93 -21.20
N GLN A 203 15.96 -12.38 -21.78
CA GLN A 203 17.27 -12.29 -21.13
C GLN A 203 17.83 -10.87 -21.25
N PRO A 204 18.51 -10.36 -20.21
CA PRO A 204 19.22 -9.08 -20.28
C PRO A 204 20.29 -9.12 -21.36
N ASN A 205 20.42 -8.06 -22.18
CA ASN A 205 21.53 -7.94 -23.13
C ASN A 205 22.78 -7.39 -22.39
N PRO A 206 23.83 -8.20 -22.18
CA PRO A 206 24.99 -7.79 -21.40
C PRO A 206 25.97 -6.88 -22.16
N GLU A 207 25.87 -6.77 -23.49
CA GLU A 207 26.89 -6.14 -24.35
C GLU A 207 26.86 -4.60 -24.33
N GLN A 208 25.84 -3.98 -23.75
CA GLN A 208 25.74 -2.51 -23.66
C GLN A 208 25.76 -1.98 -22.22
N ARG A 209 26.33 -2.74 -21.28
CA ARG A 209 26.51 -2.25 -19.90
C ARG A 209 27.63 -1.21 -19.88
N GLY A 210 27.25 0.07 -19.86
CA GLY A 210 28.21 1.15 -19.57
C GLY A 210 28.93 0.93 -18.24
N ALA A 211 30.06 1.59 -18.01
CA ALA A 211 30.77 1.49 -16.73
C ALA A 211 29.82 1.77 -15.54
N PRO A 212 29.94 1.06 -14.41
CA PRO A 212 29.14 1.39 -13.23
C PRO A 212 29.48 2.82 -12.78
N PRO A 213 28.48 3.70 -12.60
CA PRO A 213 28.75 5.04 -12.11
C PRO A 213 29.33 4.97 -10.69
N ARG A 214 30.23 5.89 -10.37
CA ARG A 214 30.78 5.99 -9.01
C ARG A 214 29.64 6.40 -8.06
N PRO A 215 29.48 5.72 -6.91
CA PRO A 215 28.40 6.06 -5.99
C PRO A 215 28.63 7.47 -5.42
N PRO A 216 27.61 8.34 -5.39
CA PRO A 216 27.70 9.65 -4.77
C PRO A 216 27.74 9.48 -3.25
N VAL A 217 28.94 9.33 -2.68
CA VAL A 217 29.16 8.98 -1.26
C VAL A 217 28.43 9.93 -0.32
N PHE A 218 28.42 11.23 -0.61
CA PHE A 218 27.69 12.21 0.20
C PHE A 218 26.19 11.92 0.25
N VAL A 219 25.56 11.69 -0.90
CA VAL A 219 24.12 11.40 -0.98
C VAL A 219 23.82 10.07 -0.30
N LEU A 220 24.69 9.07 -0.48
CA LEU A 220 24.57 7.79 0.19
C LEU A 220 24.59 7.95 1.72
N VAL A 221 25.49 8.78 2.25
CA VAL A 221 25.56 9.10 3.68
C VAL A 221 24.29 9.81 4.15
N VAL A 222 23.81 10.83 3.41
CA VAL A 222 22.57 11.54 3.78
C VAL A 222 21.37 10.59 3.77
N VAL A 223 21.24 9.73 2.78
CA VAL A 223 20.16 8.74 2.71
C VAL A 223 20.29 7.73 3.85
N ALA A 224 21.50 7.21 4.13
CA ALA A 224 21.72 6.28 5.24
C ALA A 224 21.35 6.91 6.60
N LEU A 225 21.73 8.17 6.82
CA LEU A 225 21.35 8.93 8.02
C LEU A 225 19.84 9.19 8.08
N THR A 226 19.20 9.48 6.93
CA THR A 226 17.75 9.68 6.86
C THR A 226 17.01 8.37 7.19
N LEU A 227 17.47 7.23 6.66
CA LEU A 227 16.93 5.90 6.95
C LEU A 227 17.10 5.52 8.43
N ALA A 228 18.29 5.74 9.00
CA ALA A 228 18.53 5.55 10.42
C ALA A 228 17.65 6.49 11.26
N GLY A 229 17.52 7.74 10.82
CA GLY A 229 16.62 8.73 11.43
C GLY A 229 15.16 8.28 11.42
N PHE A 230 14.67 7.64 10.35
CA PHE A 230 13.31 7.09 10.33
C PHE A 230 13.09 5.99 11.35
N ALA A 231 14.09 5.12 11.57
CA ALA A 231 14.01 4.08 12.59
C ALA A 231 13.99 4.68 14.00
N VAL A 232 14.84 5.69 14.27
CA VAL A 232 14.94 6.34 15.58
C VAL A 232 13.74 7.24 15.86
N ALA A 233 13.32 8.07 14.89
CA ALA A 233 12.18 8.98 15.04
C ALA A 233 10.91 8.23 15.42
N GLN A 234 10.68 7.06 14.83
CA GLN A 234 9.55 6.20 15.17
C GLN A 234 9.61 5.67 16.61
N SER A 235 10.80 5.40 17.17
CA SER A 235 10.93 4.99 18.57
C SER A 235 10.70 6.11 19.58
N VAL A 236 10.88 7.38 19.19
CA VAL A 236 10.77 8.56 20.07
C VAL A 236 9.45 9.31 19.83
N GLY A 237 8.59 8.83 18.93
CA GLY A 237 7.31 9.47 18.59
C GLY A 237 7.45 10.74 17.76
N VAL A 238 8.59 10.93 17.09
CA VAL A 238 8.81 12.05 16.17
C VAL A 238 8.27 11.68 14.79
N ALA A 239 7.48 12.60 14.21
CA ALA A 239 6.96 12.46 12.86
C ALA A 239 8.09 12.18 11.83
N PRO A 240 8.04 11.08 11.06
CA PRO A 240 9.05 10.78 10.03
C PRO A 240 9.20 11.89 8.98
N ALA A 241 8.16 12.71 8.80
CA ALA A 241 8.18 13.88 7.92
C ALA A 241 9.35 14.82 8.21
N TRP A 242 9.69 15.07 9.47
CA TRP A 242 10.80 15.95 9.84
C TRP A 242 12.15 15.40 9.41
N VAL A 243 12.37 14.09 9.60
CA VAL A 243 13.61 13.44 9.17
C VAL A 243 13.75 13.50 7.65
N ALA A 244 12.65 13.26 6.93
CA ALA A 244 12.62 13.34 5.46
C ALA A 244 12.91 14.78 4.98
N LEU A 245 12.32 15.78 5.63
CA LEU A 245 12.54 17.19 5.34
C LEU A 245 13.99 17.60 5.61
N CYS A 246 14.60 17.16 6.71
CA CYS A 246 16.01 17.43 7.01
C CYS A 246 16.94 16.82 5.95
N GLY A 247 16.70 15.56 5.56
CA GLY A 247 17.45 14.91 4.48
C GLY A 247 17.28 15.63 3.14
N ALA A 248 16.05 15.99 2.79
CA ALA A 248 15.73 16.70 1.56
C ALA A 248 16.36 18.10 1.55
N ALA A 249 16.32 18.82 2.66
CA ALA A 249 16.93 20.14 2.81
C ALA A 249 18.46 20.08 2.70
N ALA A 250 19.11 19.06 3.28
CA ALA A 250 20.55 18.86 3.17
C ALA A 250 20.98 18.63 1.70
N LEU A 251 20.26 17.80 0.96
CA LEU A 251 20.52 17.59 -0.48
C LEU A 251 20.16 18.83 -1.31
N ALA A 252 19.04 19.48 -1.02
CA ALA A 252 18.58 20.67 -1.73
C ALA A 252 19.58 21.82 -1.58
N ALA A 253 20.08 22.07 -0.36
CA ALA A 253 21.08 23.10 -0.10
C ALA A 253 22.36 22.86 -0.91
N ARG A 254 22.82 21.61 -1.01
CA ARG A 254 23.98 21.25 -1.83
C ARG A 254 23.69 21.40 -3.33
N SER A 255 22.55 20.91 -3.81
CA SER A 255 22.19 20.97 -5.23
C SER A 255 22.01 22.41 -5.71
N LEU A 256 21.37 23.27 -4.90
CA LEU A 256 21.23 24.70 -5.16
C LEU A 256 22.60 25.41 -5.17
N ARG A 257 23.49 25.10 -4.22
CA ARG A 257 24.87 25.64 -4.21
C ARG A 257 25.66 25.24 -5.44
N ARG A 258 25.43 24.04 -5.99
CA ARG A 258 26.06 23.56 -7.22
C ARG A 258 25.34 24.01 -8.50
N ARG A 259 24.20 24.70 -8.39
CA ARG A 259 23.30 25.08 -9.50
C ARG A 259 22.82 23.90 -10.37
N HIS A 260 22.72 22.72 -9.78
CA HIS A 260 22.21 21.53 -10.50
C HIS A 260 20.67 21.48 -10.55
N THR A 261 19.98 22.24 -9.70
CA THR A 261 18.51 22.27 -9.61
C THR A 261 18.02 23.69 -9.27
N SER A 262 16.76 24.00 -9.58
CA SER A 262 16.08 25.25 -9.15
C SER A 262 15.01 25.00 -8.09
N VAL A 263 14.66 26.02 -7.29
CA VAL A 263 13.58 25.92 -6.29
C VAL A 263 12.24 25.53 -6.94
N SER A 264 11.98 26.03 -8.15
CA SER A 264 10.76 25.68 -8.91
C SER A 264 10.68 24.19 -9.24
N GLU A 265 11.82 23.56 -9.51
CA GLU A 265 11.92 22.15 -9.86
C GLU A 265 11.76 21.25 -8.63
N ILE A 266 12.26 21.71 -7.47
CA ILE A 266 12.04 21.08 -6.16
C ILE A 266 10.55 21.10 -5.80
N VAL A 267 9.87 22.24 -5.97
CA VAL A 267 8.43 22.31 -5.67
C VAL A 267 7.63 21.44 -6.64
N ARG A 268 8.00 21.42 -7.92
CA ARG A 268 7.34 20.59 -8.93
C ARG A 268 7.55 19.09 -8.66
N SER A 269 8.69 18.68 -8.09
CA SER A 269 8.98 17.27 -7.80
C SER A 269 8.16 16.69 -6.63
N ALA A 270 7.68 17.54 -5.71
CA ALA A 270 6.75 17.12 -4.66
C ALA A 270 5.40 16.63 -5.20
N ASN A 271 5.09 16.90 -6.48
CA ASN A 271 3.84 16.51 -7.14
C ASN A 271 2.60 16.97 -6.36
N VAL A 272 2.44 18.29 -6.25
CA VAL A 272 1.37 18.93 -5.46
C VAL A 272 -0.03 18.40 -5.81
N SER A 273 -0.31 18.15 -7.08
CA SER A 273 -1.60 17.57 -7.50
C SER A 273 -1.86 16.21 -6.84
N PHE A 274 -0.85 15.35 -6.75
CA PHE A 274 -0.97 14.05 -6.12
C PHE A 274 -1.14 14.15 -4.60
N LEU A 275 -0.45 15.09 -3.95
CA LEU A 275 -0.62 15.36 -2.52
C LEU A 275 -2.04 15.87 -2.20
N VAL A 276 -2.55 16.80 -3.02
CA VAL A 276 -3.93 17.30 -2.90
C VAL A 276 -4.95 16.19 -3.15
N PHE A 277 -4.69 15.31 -4.12
CA PHE A 277 -5.51 14.14 -4.36
C PHE A 277 -5.58 13.21 -3.14
N MET A 278 -4.46 12.95 -2.46
CA MET A 278 -4.42 12.14 -1.24
C MET A 278 -5.22 12.76 -0.09
N LEU A 279 -5.07 14.07 0.13
CA LEU A 279 -5.86 14.79 1.15
C LEU A 279 -7.35 14.80 0.80
N ALA A 280 -7.69 15.01 -0.47
CA ALA A 280 -9.06 14.97 -0.94
C ALA A 280 -9.68 13.60 -0.70
N LEU A 281 -9.03 12.50 -1.06
CA LEU A 281 -9.49 11.14 -0.75
C LEU A 281 -9.63 10.90 0.76
N GLY A 282 -8.68 11.40 1.54
CA GLY A 282 -8.65 11.33 2.98
C GLY A 282 -9.88 11.92 3.67
N SER A 283 -10.31 13.10 3.20
CA SER A 283 -11.47 13.81 3.73
C SER A 283 -12.79 13.01 3.64
N TRP A 284 -12.82 11.95 2.85
CA TRP A 284 -14.01 11.09 2.68
C TRP A 284 -14.17 10.08 3.80
N CYS A 285 -13.11 9.86 4.60
CA CYS A 285 -13.11 8.95 5.73
C CYS A 285 -13.86 9.51 6.95
N GLY A 286 -14.94 10.27 6.74
CA GLY A 286 -15.76 10.77 7.84
C GLY A 286 -16.28 9.61 8.69
N ARG A 287 -15.94 9.63 9.99
CA ARG A 287 -16.35 8.63 11.00
C ARG A 287 -17.82 8.24 10.90
N SER A 288 -18.71 9.15 10.51
CA SER A 288 -20.15 8.89 10.40
C SER A 288 -20.51 7.90 9.27
N CYS A 289 -19.90 8.02 8.07
CA CYS A 289 -20.17 7.09 6.97
C CYS A 289 -19.60 5.68 7.25
N TRP A 290 -18.39 5.63 7.81
CA TRP A 290 -17.72 4.37 8.12
C TRP A 290 -18.25 3.69 9.39
N ALA A 291 -18.71 4.43 10.41
CA ALA A 291 -19.40 3.86 11.57
C ALA A 291 -20.70 3.16 11.16
N GLY A 292 -21.45 3.75 10.22
CA GLY A 292 -22.65 3.13 9.65
C GLY A 292 -22.35 1.83 8.91
N TRP A 293 -21.26 1.80 8.14
CA TRP A 293 -20.81 0.61 7.40
C TRP A 293 -20.24 -0.48 8.32
N THR A 294 -19.31 -0.13 9.21
CA THR A 294 -18.73 -1.06 10.20
C THR A 294 -19.78 -1.63 11.15
N GLY A 295 -20.77 -0.84 11.56
CA GLY A 295 -21.92 -1.32 12.34
C GLY A 295 -22.83 -2.26 11.55
N ARG A 296 -23.01 -2.05 10.25
CA ARG A 296 -23.78 -2.94 9.37
C ARG A 296 -23.01 -4.24 9.09
N CYS A 297 -21.71 -4.17 8.83
CA CYS A 297 -20.83 -5.32 8.69
C CYS A 297 -20.72 -6.13 9.99
N ARG A 298 -20.58 -5.50 11.16
CA ARG A 298 -20.60 -6.21 12.46
C ARG A 298 -21.93 -6.91 12.70
N ARG A 299 -23.06 -6.31 12.34
CA ARG A 299 -24.38 -6.95 12.42
C ARG A 299 -24.52 -8.13 11.47
N CYS A 300 -24.07 -8.00 10.22
CA CYS A 300 -24.02 -9.11 9.25
C CYS A 300 -23.10 -10.24 9.72
N CYS A 301 -21.89 -9.93 10.21
CA CYS A 301 -20.96 -10.92 10.75
C CYS A 301 -21.49 -11.60 12.01
N ARG A 302 -22.13 -10.87 12.93
CA ARG A 302 -22.78 -11.47 14.11
C ARG A 302 -23.94 -12.39 13.70
N ARG A 303 -24.77 -11.97 12.73
CA ARG A 303 -25.83 -12.83 12.16
C ARG A 303 -25.24 -14.07 11.47
N ALA A 304 -24.16 -13.93 10.73
CA ALA A 304 -23.49 -15.03 10.04
C ALA A 304 -22.81 -16.02 11.01
N ARG A 305 -22.19 -15.53 12.10
CA ARG A 305 -21.61 -16.38 13.17
C ARG A 305 -22.69 -17.03 14.06
N ALA A 306 -23.84 -16.38 14.22
CA ALA A 306 -24.99 -16.93 14.93
C ALA A 306 -25.75 -17.99 14.10
N CYS A 307 -25.52 -18.05 12.78
CA CYS A 307 -26.01 -19.16 11.96
C CYS A 307 -25.13 -20.40 12.19
N PRO A 308 -25.67 -21.52 12.72
CA PRO A 308 -24.91 -22.75 12.81
C PRO A 308 -24.53 -23.24 11.39
N PRO A 309 -23.33 -23.82 11.20
CA PRO A 309 -22.94 -24.34 9.89
C PRO A 309 -23.84 -25.54 9.52
N CYS A 310 -24.68 -25.39 8.48
CA CYS A 310 -25.51 -26.46 7.91
C CYS A 310 -24.72 -27.58 7.19
N TRP A 311 -23.44 -27.77 7.51
CA TRP A 311 -22.51 -28.63 6.75
C TRP A 311 -22.17 -29.98 7.42
N ARG A 312 -22.97 -30.44 8.40
CA ARG A 312 -22.76 -31.75 9.05
C ARG A 312 -23.94 -32.71 8.89
N SER A 313 -24.39 -32.91 7.65
CA SER A 313 -25.34 -33.98 7.29
C SER A 313 -24.91 -34.59 5.95
N PRO A 314 -24.51 -35.87 5.89
CA PRO A 314 -24.09 -36.53 4.64
C PRO A 314 -25.22 -36.75 3.61
N ARG A 315 -26.43 -36.21 3.82
CA ARG A 315 -27.61 -36.52 3.00
C ARG A 315 -28.42 -35.32 2.45
N SER A 316 -27.92 -34.09 2.53
CA SER A 316 -28.67 -32.93 2.01
C SER A 316 -28.09 -32.40 0.71
N ARG A 317 -28.91 -32.43 -0.36
CA ARG A 317 -28.64 -31.73 -1.63
C ARG A 317 -28.61 -30.20 -1.41
N PRO A 318 -27.79 -29.44 -2.14
CA PRO A 318 -27.69 -27.99 -1.97
C PRO A 318 -28.96 -27.29 -2.48
N CYS A 319 -29.60 -26.50 -1.62
CA CYS A 319 -30.62 -25.53 -2.05
C CYS A 319 -29.90 -24.38 -2.77
N TRP A 320 -30.11 -24.26 -4.07
CA TRP A 320 -29.72 -23.08 -4.83
C TRP A 320 -30.69 -21.93 -4.58
N PRO A 321 -30.23 -20.67 -4.53
CA PRO A 321 -31.11 -19.53 -4.29
C PRO A 321 -31.85 -19.17 -5.58
N THR A 322 -33.11 -19.58 -5.70
CA THR A 322 -34.02 -18.97 -6.67
C THR A 322 -34.55 -17.66 -6.10
N SER A 323 -34.17 -16.57 -6.79
CA SER A 323 -34.78 -15.23 -6.83
C SER A 323 -36.09 -15.05 -6.06
N SER A 324 -36.01 -14.71 -4.77
CA SER A 324 -37.07 -13.94 -4.11
C SER A 324 -36.53 -13.29 -2.84
N THR A 325 -36.41 -11.98 -2.92
CA THR A 325 -36.11 -11.05 -1.83
C THR A 325 -37.29 -11.02 -0.86
N THR A 326 -37.35 -11.92 0.12
CA THR A 326 -37.94 -11.72 1.47
C THR A 326 -38.02 -13.04 2.24
N CYS A 327 -37.30 -13.14 3.36
CA CYS A 327 -37.67 -14.05 4.44
C CYS A 327 -38.32 -13.21 5.56
N PRO A 328 -39.62 -13.37 5.87
CA PRO A 328 -40.20 -12.74 7.04
C PRO A 328 -39.88 -13.54 8.32
N PRO A 329 -39.73 -12.88 9.48
CA PRO A 329 -39.61 -13.55 10.79
C PRO A 329 -40.98 -14.10 11.27
N PRO A 330 -41.03 -15.10 12.18
CA PRO A 330 -39.92 -15.73 12.90
C PRO A 330 -39.65 -17.18 12.42
N TRP A 331 -38.42 -17.42 11.98
CA TRP A 331 -37.69 -18.70 11.91
C TRP A 331 -38.51 -20.02 11.90
N CYS A 332 -38.70 -20.62 10.72
CA CYS A 332 -39.17 -22.01 10.61
C CYS A 332 -37.99 -22.97 10.34
N CYS A 333 -37.58 -23.73 11.36
CA CYS A 333 -36.81 -24.97 11.16
C CYS A 333 -37.80 -26.10 10.83
N CYS A 334 -37.87 -26.52 9.57
CA CYS A 334 -38.64 -27.70 9.19
C CYS A 334 -37.77 -28.96 9.31
N ARG A 335 -38.19 -29.92 10.15
CA ARG A 335 -37.58 -31.26 10.23
C ARG A 335 -38.55 -32.28 9.65
N TRP A 336 -38.06 -33.15 8.77
CA TRP A 336 -38.87 -34.19 8.12
C TRP A 336 -39.28 -35.27 9.15
N SER A 337 -40.58 -35.59 9.21
CA SER A 337 -41.14 -36.66 10.06
C SER A 337 -41.26 -37.95 9.25
N PRO A 338 -41.01 -39.16 9.80
CA PRO A 338 -40.99 -40.40 9.02
C PRO A 338 -42.38 -40.97 8.66
N ARG A 339 -43.48 -40.21 8.81
CA ARG A 339 -44.83 -40.63 8.38
C ARG A 339 -45.28 -39.78 7.19
N PRO A 340 -45.85 -40.37 6.12
CA PRO A 340 -46.21 -39.63 4.93
C PRO A 340 -47.34 -38.64 5.23
N GLY A 341 -47.12 -37.35 4.92
CA GLY A 341 -48.19 -36.35 4.78
C GLY A 341 -48.40 -35.33 5.92
N ARG A 342 -47.55 -35.22 6.95
CA ARG A 342 -47.67 -34.12 7.94
C ARG A 342 -46.34 -33.44 8.24
N TRP A 343 -46.27 -32.14 7.97
CA TRP A 343 -45.24 -31.25 8.49
C TRP A 343 -45.59 -30.87 9.94
N ARG A 344 -44.64 -31.00 10.88
CA ARG A 344 -44.77 -30.40 12.22
C ARG A 344 -43.85 -29.19 12.27
N CYS A 345 -44.43 -28.00 12.30
CA CYS A 345 -43.73 -26.76 12.60
C CYS A 345 -43.63 -26.63 14.12
N TRP A 346 -42.43 -26.38 14.64
CA TRP A 346 -42.24 -25.93 16.02
C TRP A 346 -41.98 -24.43 16.00
N ARG A 347 -42.68 -23.68 16.87
CA ARG A 347 -42.28 -22.33 17.24
C ARG A 347 -41.03 -22.45 18.12
N CYS A 348 -39.98 -21.70 17.82
CA CYS A 348 -38.99 -21.35 18.84
C CYS A 348 -39.60 -20.28 19.75
#